data_AF-T1ANE7-F1
#
_entry.id   AF-T1ANE7-F1
#
_cell.length_a   1.000
_cell.length_b   1.000
_cell.length_c   1.000
_cell.angle_alpha   90.00
_cell.angle_beta   90.00
_cell.angle_gamma   90.00
#
_symmetry.space_group_name_H-M   'P 1'
#
loop_
_entity.id
_entity.type
_entity.pdbx_description
1 polymer ?
#
loop_
_entity_poly.entity_id
_entity_poly.type
_entity_poly.pdbx_seq_one_letter_code
_entity_poly.pdbx_strand_id
1 'polypeptide(L)'
;MMIFAIHLMGISSILGAINIIVTIMNLRAPGMSLLRMPLFVWTWLITAYLLIAVMPVLAGAMTMQLTDHFFGTSFFNAAGGGDPVLFLHVFWFFGHPEVYILILPAFGIISEIIPSFARKPLFGYEAMVYCDRVDRVPVVHRLGPPHVHGRDAGGRAAVLHALDDADR
;
A
#
# COMPACT_ATOMS: atom_id res chain seq x y z
N MET A 1 -23.17 -11.26 16.23
CA MET A 1 -22.10 -11.97 15.50
C MET A 1 -21.63 -11.19 14.26
N MET A 2 -22.53 -10.76 13.37
CA MET A 2 -22.16 -9.95 12.19
C MET A 2 -21.32 -8.71 12.51
N ILE A 3 -21.70 -7.93 13.53
CA ILE A 3 -21.00 -6.71 13.94
C ILE A 3 -19.52 -6.98 14.28
N PHE A 4 -19.24 -8.00 15.09
CA PHE A 4 -17.85 -8.36 15.45
C PHE A 4 -17.06 -8.91 14.26
N ALA A 5 -17.70 -9.66 13.35
CA ALA A 5 -17.06 -10.13 12.13
C ALA A 5 -16.60 -8.95 11.25
N ILE A 6 -17.42 -7.92 11.11
CA ILE A 6 -17.07 -6.70 10.35
C ILE A 6 -15.88 -5.99 10.99
N HIS A 7 -15.81 -5.91 12.32
CA HIS A 7 -14.65 -5.32 13.00
C HIS A 7 -13.37 -6.11 12.73
N LEU A 8 -13.42 -7.44 12.82
CA LEU A 8 -12.26 -8.30 12.54
C LEU A 8 -11.80 -8.17 11.07
N MET A 9 -12.73 -8.15 10.11
CA MET A 9 -12.42 -7.89 8.71
C MET A 9 -11.80 -6.51 8.51
N GLY A 10 -12.37 -5.47 9.12
CA GLY A 10 -11.83 -4.10 9.04
C GLY A 10 -10.42 -3.97 9.60
N ILE A 11 -10.13 -4.58 10.75
CA ILE A 11 -8.78 -4.61 11.33
C ILE A 11 -7.79 -5.30 10.38
N SER A 12 -8.18 -6.45 9.81
CA SER A 12 -7.34 -7.16 8.86
C SER A 12 -7.02 -6.32 7.62
N SER A 13 -7.99 -5.59 7.08
CA SER A 13 -7.79 -4.73 5.92
C SER A 13 -6.90 -3.52 6.22
N ILE A 14 -7.02 -2.91 7.40
CA ILE A 14 -6.15 -1.79 7.82
C ILE A 14 -4.69 -2.26 7.94
N LEU A 15 -4.47 -3.41 8.60
CA LEU A 15 -3.12 -3.98 8.72
C LEU A 15 -2.53 -4.34 7.35
N GLY A 16 -3.36 -4.88 6.44
CA GLY A 16 -2.99 -5.12 5.05
C GLY A 16 -2.59 -3.84 4.32
N ALA A 17 -3.38 -2.77 4.44
CA ALA A 17 -3.09 -1.49 3.82
C ALA A 17 -1.76 -0.88 4.31
N ILE A 18 -1.50 -0.91 5.62
CA ILE A 18 -0.23 -0.44 6.19
C ILE A 18 0.95 -1.25 5.64
N ASN A 19 0.82 -2.57 5.56
CA ASN A 19 1.85 -3.43 4.99
C ASN A 19 2.18 -3.05 3.54
N ILE A 20 1.15 -2.87 2.70
CA ILE A 20 1.32 -2.49 1.29
C ILE A 20 2.04 -1.14 1.18
N ILE A 21 1.64 -0.13 1.97
CA ILE A 21 2.29 1.19 1.96
C ILE A 21 3.76 1.09 2.36
N VAL A 22 4.06 0.40 3.46
CA VAL A 22 5.44 0.26 3.94
C VAL A 22 6.29 -0.49 2.92
N THR A 23 5.75 -1.56 2.32
CA THR A 23 6.42 -2.34 1.28
C THR A 23 6.74 -1.47 0.06
N ILE A 24 5.76 -0.73 -0.46
CA ILE A 24 5.95 0.13 -1.65
C ILE A 24 6.89 1.31 -1.37
N MET A 25 6.93 1.83 -0.16
CA MET A 25 7.75 3.00 0.16
C MET A 25 9.19 2.64 0.54
N ASN A 26 9.39 1.56 1.31
CA ASN A 26 10.67 1.22 1.92
C ASN A 26 11.40 0.05 1.24
N LEU A 27 10.69 -0.85 0.57
CA LEU A 27 11.28 -2.07 -0.03
C LEU A 27 11.41 -1.98 -1.56
N ARG A 28 11.53 -0.76 -2.11
CA ARG A 28 11.78 -0.57 -3.55
C ARG A 28 13.20 -0.95 -3.94
N ALA A 29 13.34 -1.42 -5.18
CA ALA A 29 14.65 -1.69 -5.77
C ALA A 29 15.49 -0.39 -5.79
N PRO A 30 16.80 -0.46 -5.42
CA PRO A 30 17.69 0.68 -5.48
C PRO A 30 17.72 1.28 -6.89
N GLY A 31 17.48 2.58 -7.01
CA GLY A 31 17.47 3.30 -8.30
C GLY A 31 16.10 3.41 -9.00
N MET A 32 15.03 2.86 -8.42
CA MET A 32 13.66 3.07 -8.90
C MET A 32 13.01 4.29 -8.21
N SER A 33 12.73 5.33 -8.99
CA SER A 33 11.96 6.50 -8.50
C SER A 33 10.47 6.19 -8.46
N LEU A 34 9.71 6.95 -7.64
CA LEU A 34 8.24 6.80 -7.51
C LEU A 34 7.53 6.89 -8.86
N LEU A 35 7.92 7.86 -9.68
CA LEU A 35 7.33 8.11 -11.00
C LEU A 35 7.66 7.03 -12.04
N ARG A 36 8.49 6.03 -11.72
CA ARG A 36 8.86 4.92 -12.63
C ARG A 36 8.22 3.60 -12.23
N MET A 37 7.34 3.58 -11.22
CA MET A 37 6.67 2.36 -10.75
C MET A 37 5.55 1.93 -11.70
N PRO A 38 5.34 0.63 -11.95
CA PRO A 38 4.23 0.15 -12.77
C PRO A 38 2.88 0.67 -12.24
N LEU A 39 1.91 0.89 -13.14
CA LEU A 39 0.60 1.44 -12.74
C LEU A 39 -0.14 0.51 -11.78
N PHE A 40 0.09 -0.80 -11.88
CA PHE A 40 -0.40 -1.74 -10.88
C PHE A 40 0.01 -1.35 -9.46
N VAL A 41 1.28 -1.00 -9.23
CA VAL A 41 1.77 -0.60 -7.90
C VAL A 41 1.19 0.74 -7.46
N TRP A 42 0.99 1.68 -8.39
CA TRP A 42 0.33 2.96 -8.11
C TRP A 42 -1.13 2.77 -7.68
N THR A 43 -1.91 1.97 -8.41
CA THR A 43 -3.32 1.70 -8.06
C THR A 43 -3.45 1.02 -6.69
N TRP A 44 -2.52 0.11 -6.34
CA TRP A 44 -2.45 -0.49 -5.01
C TRP A 44 -2.07 0.51 -3.90
N LEU A 45 -1.15 1.43 -4.18
CA LEU A 45 -0.77 2.48 -3.22
C LEU A 45 -1.97 3.38 -2.88
N ILE A 46 -2.73 3.80 -3.89
CA ILE A 46 -3.95 4.62 -3.72
C ILE A 46 -5.00 3.83 -2.94
N THR A 47 -5.24 2.57 -3.33
CA THR A 47 -6.18 1.67 -2.66
C THR A 47 -5.86 1.52 -1.18
N ALA A 48 -4.57 1.41 -0.81
CA ALA A 48 -4.15 1.30 0.58
C ALA A 48 -4.44 2.58 1.39
N TYR A 49 -4.23 3.77 0.82
CA TYR A 49 -4.61 5.03 1.47
C TYR A 49 -6.12 5.17 1.65
N LEU A 50 -6.91 4.80 0.64
CA LEU A 50 -8.38 4.81 0.74
C LEU A 50 -8.85 3.86 1.85
N LEU A 51 -8.31 2.64 1.92
CA LEU A 51 -8.64 1.66 2.96
C LEU A 51 -8.43 2.20 4.38
N ILE A 52 -7.30 2.87 4.63
CA ILE A 52 -7.01 3.46 5.96
C ILE A 52 -8.00 4.58 6.29
N ALA A 53 -8.39 5.38 5.31
CA ALA A 53 -9.31 6.49 5.53
C ALA A 53 -10.76 6.02 5.80
N VAL A 54 -11.21 4.95 5.13
CA VAL A 54 -12.64 4.59 5.10
C VAL A 54 -13.01 3.52 6.12
N MET A 55 -12.10 2.59 6.43
CA MET A 55 -12.38 1.48 7.37
C MET A 55 -12.76 1.94 8.79
N PRO A 56 -12.15 3.00 9.37
CA PRO A 56 -12.56 3.51 10.68
C PRO A 56 -14.00 4.02 10.71
N VAL A 57 -14.50 4.55 9.58
CA VAL A 57 -15.86 5.09 9.49
C VAL A 57 -16.89 3.95 9.56
N LEU A 58 -16.64 2.85 8.86
CA LEU A 58 -17.49 1.66 8.96
C LEU A 58 -17.45 1.06 10.37
N ALA A 59 -16.26 0.93 10.97
CA ALA A 59 -16.11 0.42 12.33
C ALA A 59 -16.87 1.29 13.36
N GLY A 60 -16.83 2.61 13.20
CA GLY A 60 -17.61 3.56 13.99
C GLY A 60 -19.12 3.35 13.84
N ALA A 61 -19.63 3.21 12.61
CA ALA A 61 -21.04 2.91 12.35
C ALA A 61 -21.50 1.62 13.03
N MET A 62 -20.68 0.57 12.92
CA MET A 62 -20.97 -0.74 13.50
C MET A 62 -20.89 -0.72 15.03
N THR A 63 -20.01 0.11 15.61
CA THR A 63 -19.93 0.31 17.07
C THR A 63 -21.16 1.07 17.60
N MET A 64 -21.59 2.14 16.93
CA MET A 64 -22.82 2.86 17.27
C MET A 64 -24.06 1.96 17.17
N GLN A 65 -24.09 1.09 16.16
CA GLN A 65 -25.15 0.09 16.02
C GLN A 65 -25.09 -0.92 17.17
N LEU A 66 -23.89 -1.36 17.59
CA LEU A 66 -23.73 -2.25 18.72
C LEU A 66 -24.24 -1.63 20.03
N THR A 67 -23.96 -0.34 20.25
CA THR A 67 -24.41 0.36 21.45
C THR A 67 -25.93 0.54 21.47
N ASP A 68 -26.55 0.77 20.31
CA ASP A 68 -28.01 0.86 20.22
C ASP A 68 -28.68 -0.47 20.55
N HIS A 69 -28.09 -1.61 20.15
CA HIS A 69 -28.67 -2.94 20.42
C HIS A 69 -28.46 -3.43 21.86
N PHE A 70 -27.31 -3.15 22.47
CA PHE A 70 -26.91 -3.81 23.73
C PHE A 70 -26.76 -2.87 24.93
N PHE A 71 -26.52 -1.58 24.69
CA PHE A 71 -26.24 -0.60 25.75
C PHE A 71 -27.33 0.47 25.87
N GLY A 72 -28.42 0.36 25.09
CA GLY A 72 -29.58 1.24 25.19
C GLY A 72 -29.32 2.66 24.71
N THR A 73 -28.29 2.89 23.88
CA THR A 73 -28.14 4.17 23.17
C THR A 73 -29.20 4.27 22.06
N SER A 74 -29.42 5.48 21.55
CA SER A 74 -30.40 5.76 20.52
C SER A 74 -29.82 6.65 19.41
N PHE A 75 -28.72 6.21 18.78
CA PHE A 75 -28.10 6.90 17.66
C PHE A 75 -28.97 6.85 16.39
N PHE A 76 -29.52 5.67 16.07
CA PHE A 76 -30.30 5.45 14.84
C PHE A 76 -31.80 5.25 15.10
N ASN A 77 -32.21 5.15 16.36
CA ASN A 77 -33.61 4.96 16.75
C ASN A 77 -34.35 6.30 16.89
N ALA A 78 -35.31 6.56 15.98
CA ALA A 78 -36.16 7.75 16.00
C ALA A 78 -36.99 7.91 17.28
N ALA A 79 -37.38 6.82 17.94
CA ALA A 79 -38.14 6.87 19.19
C ALA A 79 -37.32 7.43 20.37
N GLY A 80 -35.98 7.34 20.29
CA GLY A 80 -35.05 7.86 21.30
C GLY A 80 -34.34 9.15 20.90
N GLY A 81 -34.85 9.87 19.88
CA GLY A 81 -34.27 11.12 19.39
C GLY A 81 -33.12 10.99 18.39
N GLY A 82 -32.79 9.76 17.97
CA GLY A 82 -31.81 9.49 16.92
C GLY A 82 -32.38 9.65 15.51
N ASP A 83 -31.52 9.56 14.50
CA ASP A 83 -31.90 9.68 13.09
C ASP A 83 -31.47 8.43 12.28
N PRO A 84 -32.42 7.64 11.74
CA PRO A 84 -32.11 6.52 10.84
C PRO A 84 -31.33 6.95 9.58
N VAL A 85 -31.51 8.19 9.12
CA VAL A 85 -30.83 8.73 7.93
C VAL A 85 -29.34 8.94 8.20
N LEU A 86 -28.92 9.11 9.45
CA LEU A 86 -27.50 9.15 9.82
C LEU A 86 -26.79 7.85 9.42
N PHE A 87 -27.41 6.69 9.63
CA PHE A 87 -26.82 5.40 9.23
C PHE A 87 -26.56 5.36 7.72
N LEU A 88 -27.49 5.89 6.93
CA LEU A 88 -27.35 5.96 5.47
C LEU A 88 -26.16 6.82 5.05
N HIS A 89 -25.98 7.99 5.67
CA HIS A 89 -24.86 8.88 5.37
C HIS A 89 -23.52 8.23 5.71
N VAL A 90 -23.41 7.62 6.89
CA VAL A 90 -22.18 6.96 7.32
C VAL A 90 -21.88 5.73 6.45
N PHE A 91 -22.92 4.95 6.10
CA PHE A 91 -22.79 3.81 5.21
C PHE A 91 -22.33 4.22 3.81
N TRP A 92 -22.92 5.26 3.21
CA TRP A 92 -22.52 5.73 1.87
C TRP A 92 -21.19 6.48 1.84
N PHE A 93 -20.82 7.15 2.93
CA PHE A 93 -19.48 7.72 3.08
C PHE A 93 -18.39 6.63 2.99
N PHE A 94 -18.67 5.44 3.50
CA PHE A 94 -17.81 4.27 3.32
C PHE A 94 -18.03 3.58 1.95
N GLY A 95 -19.27 3.41 1.52
CA GLY A 95 -19.63 2.60 0.36
C GLY A 95 -19.17 3.17 -0.98
N HIS A 96 -19.16 4.50 -1.15
CA HIS A 96 -18.70 5.12 -2.39
C HIS A 96 -17.17 4.98 -2.58
N PRO A 97 -16.33 5.23 -1.57
CA PRO A 97 -14.93 4.84 -1.62
C PRO A 97 -14.68 3.33 -1.78
N GLU A 98 -15.51 2.47 -1.20
CA GLU A 98 -15.31 1.02 -1.28
C GLU A 98 -15.45 0.49 -2.72
N VAL A 99 -16.39 1.01 -3.50
CA VAL A 99 -16.47 0.63 -4.93
C VAL A 99 -15.22 1.06 -5.71
N TYR A 100 -14.53 2.12 -5.28
CA TYR A 100 -13.24 2.49 -5.87
C TYR A 100 -12.10 1.55 -5.47
N ILE A 101 -12.09 1.09 -4.22
CA ILE A 101 -11.13 0.09 -3.73
C ILE A 101 -11.20 -1.19 -4.56
N LEU A 102 -12.38 -1.57 -5.05
CA LEU A 102 -12.56 -2.75 -5.89
C LEU A 102 -12.11 -2.52 -7.34
N ILE A 103 -12.38 -1.33 -7.91
CA ILE A 103 -12.10 -1.08 -9.34
C ILE A 103 -10.65 -0.68 -9.61
N LEU A 104 -9.98 0.01 -8.67
CA LEU A 104 -8.63 0.53 -8.88
C LEU A 104 -7.59 -0.57 -9.16
N PRO A 105 -7.51 -1.67 -8.38
CA PRO A 105 -6.59 -2.76 -8.68
C PRO A 105 -6.93 -3.48 -9.99
N ALA A 106 -8.22 -3.56 -10.35
CA ALA A 106 -8.65 -4.14 -11.62
C ALA A 106 -8.12 -3.32 -12.81
N PHE A 107 -8.18 -1.98 -12.72
CA PHE A 107 -7.53 -1.11 -13.71
C PHE A 107 -6.01 -1.30 -13.75
N GLY A 108 -5.37 -1.45 -12.59
CA GLY A 108 -3.95 -1.79 -12.50
C GLY A 108 -3.60 -3.06 -13.28
N ILE A 109 -4.37 -4.13 -13.12
CA ILE A 109 -4.16 -5.40 -13.84
C ILE A 109 -4.34 -5.21 -15.36
N ILE A 110 -5.41 -4.54 -15.77
CA ILE A 110 -5.68 -4.28 -17.20
C ILE A 110 -4.54 -3.47 -17.82
N SER A 111 -3.99 -2.50 -17.07
CA SER A 111 -2.90 -1.64 -17.52
C SER A 111 -1.58 -2.38 -17.74
N GLU A 112 -1.39 -3.56 -17.15
CA GLU A 112 -0.21 -4.40 -17.37
C GLU A 112 -0.46 -5.45 -18.49
N ILE A 113 -1.68 -6.00 -18.54
CA ILE A 113 -2.07 -7.02 -19.52
C ILE A 113 -2.08 -6.45 -20.94
N ILE A 114 -2.77 -5.33 -21.17
CA ILE A 114 -2.94 -4.80 -22.54
C ILE A 114 -1.61 -4.45 -23.20
N PRO A 115 -0.68 -3.70 -22.56
CA PRO A 115 0.63 -3.41 -23.15
C PRO A 115 1.48 -4.66 -23.40
N SER A 116 1.40 -5.66 -22.51
CA SER A 116 2.14 -6.92 -22.64
C SER A 116 1.71 -7.71 -23.89
N PHE A 117 0.40 -7.84 -24.12
CA PHE A 117 -0.13 -8.53 -25.31
C PHE A 117 -0.05 -7.68 -26.58
N ALA A 118 -0.15 -6.36 -26.49
CA ALA A 118 -0.08 -5.45 -27.64
C ALA A 118 1.36 -5.09 -28.06
N ARG A 119 2.36 -5.39 -27.22
CA ARG A 119 3.78 -4.98 -27.40
C ARG A 119 3.95 -3.49 -27.70
N LYS A 120 3.09 -2.65 -27.12
CA LYS A 120 3.13 -1.19 -27.22
C LYS A 120 3.21 -0.61 -25.82
N PRO A 121 4.03 0.44 -25.60
CA PRO A 121 4.08 1.09 -24.30
C PRO A 121 2.72 1.69 -23.98
N LEU A 122 2.41 1.76 -22.69
CA LEU A 122 1.16 2.35 -22.21
C LEU A 122 1.12 3.84 -22.58
N PHE A 123 0.06 4.26 -23.26
CA PHE A 123 -0.16 5.65 -23.60
C PHE A 123 -0.53 6.45 -22.33
N GLY A 124 0.12 7.61 -22.11
CA GLY A 124 -0.27 8.53 -21.04
C GLY A 124 0.17 8.16 -19.62
N TYR A 125 1.19 7.31 -19.47
CA TYR A 125 1.73 6.91 -18.16
C TYR A 125 2.07 8.12 -17.26
N GLU A 126 2.76 9.13 -17.79
CA GLU A 126 3.07 10.37 -17.06
C GLU A 126 1.79 11.13 -16.64
N ALA A 127 0.72 11.13 -17.44
CA ALA A 127 -0.52 11.85 -17.10
C ALA A 127 -1.32 11.14 -15.99
N MET A 128 -1.35 9.80 -15.99
CA MET A 128 -1.99 9.01 -14.93
C MET A 128 -1.21 9.11 -13.62
N VAL A 129 0.13 9.04 -13.67
CA VAL A 129 0.98 9.18 -12.47
C VAL A 129 1.03 10.62 -11.95
N TYR A 130 1.00 11.63 -12.83
CA TYR A 130 1.01 13.04 -12.43
C TYR A 130 -0.27 13.44 -11.68
N CYS A 131 -1.41 12.81 -11.99
CA CYS A 131 -2.66 13.06 -11.28
C CYS A 131 -2.62 12.59 -9.80
N ASP A 132 -1.77 11.61 -9.48
CA ASP A 132 -1.64 10.99 -8.15
C ASP A 132 -0.41 11.48 -7.36
N ARG A 133 0.13 12.66 -7.69
CA ARG A 133 1.40 13.13 -7.16
C ARG A 133 1.35 13.47 -5.65
N VAL A 134 1.65 12.47 -4.82
CA VAL A 134 1.95 12.57 -3.36
C VAL A 134 3.47 12.69 -3.12
N ASP A 135 4.16 13.55 -3.88
CA ASP A 135 5.62 13.70 -3.76
C ASP A 135 6.01 14.71 -2.67
N ARG A 136 5.85 14.32 -1.39
CA ARG A 136 6.58 14.93 -0.25
C ARG A 136 6.88 13.95 0.89
N VAL A 137 7.07 12.66 0.62
CA VAL A 137 7.62 11.73 1.63
C VAL A 137 9.12 11.54 1.37
N PRO A 138 10.01 12.13 2.19
CA PRO A 138 11.45 11.91 2.04
C PRO A 138 11.76 10.43 2.31
N VAL A 139 12.12 9.71 1.25
CA VAL A 139 12.70 8.38 1.36
C VAL A 139 14.07 8.54 2.01
N VAL A 140 14.23 7.98 3.22
CA VAL A 140 15.51 7.90 3.91
C VAL A 140 16.42 6.96 3.12
N HIS A 141 17.24 7.52 2.23
CA HIS A 141 18.41 6.83 1.69
C HIS A 141 19.46 6.71 2.80
N ARG A 142 19.38 5.63 3.59
CA ARG A 142 20.52 5.20 4.40
C ARG A 142 20.49 3.69 4.61
N LEU A 143 21.15 2.98 3.71
CA LEU A 143 22.10 1.88 4.00
C LEU A 143 22.73 1.48 2.66
N GLY A 144 24.06 1.59 2.60
CA GLY A 144 24.86 1.26 1.42
C GLY A 144 24.75 -0.21 1.02
N PRO A 145 25.29 -0.58 -0.15
CA PRO A 145 25.23 -1.96 -0.64
C PRO A 145 25.85 -2.92 0.40
N PRO A 146 25.24 -4.08 0.66
CA PRO A 146 25.93 -5.12 1.43
C PRO A 146 27.19 -5.48 0.66
N HIS A 147 28.35 -5.25 1.30
CA HIS A 147 29.64 -5.66 0.79
C HIS A 147 29.59 -7.15 0.42
N VAL A 148 29.60 -7.42 -0.88
CA VAL A 148 29.82 -8.74 -1.43
C VAL A 148 31.28 -9.08 -1.12
N HIS A 149 31.51 -9.82 -0.04
CA HIS A 149 32.80 -10.44 0.21
C HIS A 149 32.97 -11.55 -0.83
N GLY A 150 33.76 -11.25 -1.86
CA GLY A 150 34.05 -12.19 -2.93
C GLY A 150 35.29 -11.77 -3.70
N ARG A 151 36.37 -12.53 -3.48
CA ARG A 151 37.55 -12.73 -4.35
C ARG A 151 38.78 -11.85 -4.10
N ASP A 152 39.43 -12.11 -2.98
CA ASP A 152 40.86 -11.85 -2.76
C ASP A 152 41.66 -13.11 -3.13
N ALA A 153 41.50 -13.63 -4.35
CA ALA A 153 42.26 -14.80 -4.85
C ALA A 153 43.06 -14.47 -6.11
N GLY A 154 43.53 -13.23 -6.24
CA GLY A 154 44.35 -12.79 -7.39
C GLY A 154 45.54 -11.90 -7.04
N GLY A 155 45.65 -11.38 -5.82
CA GLY A 155 46.71 -10.43 -5.44
C GLY A 155 47.79 -10.97 -4.51
N ARG A 156 47.55 -12.09 -3.81
CA ARG A 156 48.49 -12.62 -2.79
C ARG A 156 49.52 -13.62 -3.34
N ALA A 157 49.26 -14.25 -4.48
CA ALA A 157 50.22 -15.13 -5.13
C ALA A 157 51.37 -14.36 -5.82
N ALA A 158 51.09 -13.15 -6.34
CA ALA A 158 52.11 -12.32 -6.99
C ALA A 158 53.09 -11.68 -6.00
N VAL A 159 52.64 -11.38 -4.77
CA VAL A 159 53.50 -10.77 -3.74
C VAL A 159 54.35 -11.83 -3.02
N LEU A 160 53.86 -13.06 -2.86
CA LEU A 160 54.64 -14.13 -2.23
C LEU A 160 55.73 -14.71 -3.15
N HIS A 161 55.54 -14.69 -4.47
CA HIS A 161 56.59 -15.10 -5.41
C HIS A 161 57.72 -14.07 -5.53
N ALA A 162 57.45 -12.78 -5.31
CA ALA A 162 58.45 -11.72 -5.34
C ALA A 162 59.31 -11.63 -4.06
N LEU A 163 58.93 -12.35 -3.00
CA LEU A 163 59.66 -12.38 -1.73
C LEU A 163 60.56 -13.63 -1.59
N ASP A 164 60.37 -14.68 -2.41
CA ASP A 164 61.25 -15.87 -2.44
C ASP A 164 62.48 -15.67 -3.35
N ASP A 165 62.41 -14.75 -4.33
CA ASP A 165 63.52 -14.39 -5.22
C ASP A 165 64.47 -13.32 -4.63
N ALA A 166 64.16 -12.79 -3.45
CA ALA A 166 64.99 -11.79 -2.76
C ALA A 166 65.86 -12.38 -1.63
N ASP A 167 65.69 -13.67 -1.31
CA ASP A 167 66.37 -14.36 -0.20
C ASP A 167 67.10 -15.66 -0.64
N ARG A 168 67.51 -15.72 -1.93
CA ARG A 168 68.49 -16.65 -2.49
C ARG A 168 69.51 -15.89 -3.34
#